data_AF-A0A6A4L0D3-F1
#
_entry.id   AF-A0A6A4L0D3-F1
#
_cell.length_a   1.000
_cell.length_b   1.000
_cell.length_c   1.000
_cell.angle_alpha   90.00
_cell.angle_beta   90.00
_cell.angle_gamma   90.00
#
_symmetry.space_group_name_H-M   'P 1'
#
loop_
_entity.id
_entity.type
_entity.pdbx_description
1 polymer ?
#
loop_
_entity_poly.entity_id
_entity_poly.type
_entity_poly.pdbx_seq_one_letter_code
_entity_poly.pdbx_strand_id
1 'polypeptide(L)'
;MQRLAREHIRRILDEQETLNHELEVKRKELDSWSKQLNRREALTERERQKLDEEKEKNTTRNNSLDMASMEQRKADENVLRLVEEQKKEKQEALTKILQLERQLDAKQKLEMEIEELKGKLQVMKHLGDEDDAAVQNKIKEMNEELDQKVDEMGSLEDLNQTLIVKERQSNDELQEARKELINGLSEMLSGRTLIGLKRMGEIDTKPFQTICKGRFKSSEAEVKAFELCSLWQERMKNPDWHPYKIVMLEGGNHQVCHSDFDISTSCVSALAFGLFNLTVTVF
;
A
#
# COMPACT_ATOMS: atom_id res chain seq x y z
N MET A 1 -30.86 -96.42 -60.30
CA MET A 1 -30.33 -96.00 -58.98
C MET A 1 -29.16 -95.01 -59.05
N GLN A 2 -28.15 -95.17 -59.91
CA GLN A 2 -26.97 -94.28 -59.92
C GLN A 2 -27.23 -92.79 -60.27
N ARG A 3 -28.22 -92.45 -61.10
CA ARG A 3 -28.50 -91.04 -61.47
C ARG A 3 -29.07 -90.21 -60.31
N LEU A 4 -30.04 -90.77 -59.58
CA LEU A 4 -30.66 -90.11 -58.41
C LEU A 4 -29.65 -89.82 -57.30
N ALA A 5 -28.72 -90.74 -57.06
CA ALA A 5 -27.64 -90.55 -56.10
C ALA A 5 -26.70 -89.40 -56.52
N ARG A 6 -26.37 -89.29 -57.81
CA ARG A 6 -25.54 -88.19 -58.36
C ARG A 6 -26.24 -86.84 -58.25
N GLU A 7 -27.55 -86.77 -58.52
CA GLU A 7 -28.35 -85.54 -58.35
C GLU A 7 -28.50 -85.13 -56.88
N HIS A 8 -28.60 -86.10 -55.97
CA HIS A 8 -28.63 -85.83 -54.53
C HIS A 8 -27.30 -85.27 -54.03
N ILE A 9 -26.18 -85.89 -54.42
CA ILE A 9 -24.84 -85.39 -54.09
C ILE A 9 -24.62 -83.98 -54.66
N ARG A 10 -25.07 -83.71 -55.89
CA ARG A 10 -24.96 -82.37 -56.48
C ARG A 10 -25.74 -81.32 -55.68
N ARG A 11 -26.99 -81.61 -55.29
CA ARG A 11 -27.77 -80.70 -54.41
C ARG A 11 -27.09 -80.43 -53.07
N ILE A 12 -26.54 -81.47 -52.43
CA ILE A 12 -25.79 -81.30 -51.17
C ILE A 12 -24.57 -80.39 -51.36
N LEU A 13 -23.83 -80.55 -52.46
CA LEU A 13 -22.67 -79.70 -52.76
C LEU A 13 -23.09 -78.25 -53.03
N ASP A 14 -24.15 -78.04 -53.80
CA ASP A 14 -24.69 -76.72 -54.09
C ASP A 14 -25.17 -76.03 -52.79
N GLU A 15 -25.89 -76.76 -51.92
CA GLU A 15 -26.32 -76.29 -50.59
C GLU A 15 -25.13 -76.00 -49.65
N GLN A 16 -24.07 -76.81 -49.70
CA GLN A 16 -22.86 -76.56 -48.92
C GLN A 16 -22.14 -75.30 -49.42
N GLU A 17 -22.13 -75.04 -50.73
CA GLU A 17 -21.54 -73.83 -51.31
C GLU A 17 -22.33 -72.58 -50.94
N THR A 18 -23.67 -72.62 -50.96
CA THR A 18 -24.51 -71.48 -50.53
C THR A 18 -24.33 -71.18 -49.05
N LEU A 19 -24.35 -72.21 -48.19
CA LEU A 19 -24.12 -72.05 -46.75
C LEU A 19 -22.73 -71.50 -46.45
N ASN A 20 -21.69 -71.98 -47.15
CA ASN A 20 -20.34 -71.43 -47.01
C ASN A 20 -20.27 -69.96 -47.43
N HIS A 21 -20.96 -69.59 -48.51
CA HIS A 21 -21.05 -68.21 -48.95
C HIS A 21 -21.73 -67.32 -47.90
N GLU A 22 -22.87 -67.76 -47.35
CA GLU A 22 -23.59 -67.04 -46.29
C GLU A 22 -22.74 -66.89 -45.01
N LEU A 23 -22.04 -67.95 -44.60
CA LEU A 23 -21.12 -67.91 -43.46
C LEU A 23 -19.99 -66.90 -43.69
N GLU A 24 -19.44 -66.84 -44.89
CA GLU A 24 -18.38 -65.88 -45.24
C GLU A 24 -18.90 -64.44 -45.24
N VAL A 25 -20.13 -64.20 -45.72
CA VAL A 25 -20.79 -62.88 -45.62
C VAL A 25 -20.99 -62.48 -44.16
N LYS A 26 -21.54 -63.38 -43.33
CA LYS A 26 -21.76 -63.11 -41.89
C LYS A 26 -20.45 -62.87 -41.14
N ARG A 27 -19.39 -63.61 -41.49
CA ARG A 27 -18.05 -63.42 -40.93
C ARG A 27 -17.51 -62.02 -41.26
N LYS A 28 -17.67 -61.55 -42.50
CA LYS A 28 -17.27 -60.19 -42.91
C LYS A 28 -18.09 -59.10 -42.23
N GLU A 29 -19.40 -59.30 -42.06
CA GLU A 29 -20.27 -58.38 -41.32
C GLU A 29 -19.82 -58.26 -39.85
N LEU A 30 -19.59 -59.39 -39.17
CA LEU A 30 -19.10 -59.41 -37.79
C LEU A 30 -17.74 -58.73 -37.64
N ASP A 31 -16.80 -58.95 -38.57
CA ASP A 31 -15.50 -58.27 -38.58
C ASP A 31 -15.67 -56.74 -38.75
N SER A 32 -16.60 -56.31 -39.62
CA SER A 32 -16.90 -54.89 -39.79
C SER A 32 -17.49 -54.24 -38.54
N TRP A 33 -18.41 -54.95 -37.85
CA TRP A 33 -19.01 -54.48 -36.60
C TRP A 33 -18.00 -54.47 -35.46
N SER A 34 -17.15 -55.50 -35.35
CA SER A 34 -16.06 -55.53 -34.37
C SER A 34 -15.11 -54.35 -34.55
N LYS A 35 -14.71 -54.04 -35.80
CA LYS A 35 -13.88 -52.87 -36.09
C LYS A 35 -14.56 -51.55 -35.73
N GLN A 36 -15.87 -51.41 -35.98
CA GLN A 36 -16.62 -50.22 -35.60
C GLN A 36 -16.77 -50.08 -34.08
N LEU A 37 -17.03 -51.17 -33.38
CA LEU A 37 -17.12 -51.21 -31.92
C LEU A 37 -15.80 -50.77 -31.28
N ASN A 38 -14.68 -51.39 -31.69
CA ASN A 38 -13.34 -51.03 -31.21
C ASN A 38 -13.02 -49.54 -31.44
N ARG A 39 -13.44 -48.97 -32.59
CA ARG A 39 -13.26 -47.54 -32.87
C ARG A 39 -14.06 -46.67 -31.90
N ARG A 40 -15.31 -47.04 -31.63
CA ARG A 40 -16.17 -46.30 -30.67
C ARG A 40 -15.64 -46.41 -29.26
N GLU A 41 -15.29 -47.60 -28.79
CA GLU A 41 -14.70 -47.81 -27.47
C GLU A 41 -13.42 -46.99 -27.27
N ALA A 42 -12.53 -46.98 -28.27
CA ALA A 42 -11.30 -46.18 -28.22
C ALA A 42 -11.58 -44.66 -28.20
N LEU A 43 -12.67 -44.19 -28.81
CA LEU A 43 -13.07 -42.78 -28.73
C LEU A 43 -13.63 -42.46 -27.34
N THR A 44 -14.54 -43.27 -26.84
CA THR A 44 -15.14 -43.10 -25.49
C THR A 44 -14.08 -43.10 -24.40
N GLU A 45 -13.10 -44.02 -24.48
CA GLU A 45 -12.02 -44.08 -23.49
C GLU A 45 -11.13 -42.83 -23.53
N ARG A 46 -10.82 -42.30 -24.71
CA ARG A 46 -10.09 -41.03 -24.84
C ARG A 46 -10.88 -39.84 -24.28
N GLU A 47 -12.18 -39.78 -24.53
CA GLU A 47 -13.05 -38.72 -24.00
C GLU A 47 -13.13 -38.79 -22.47
N ARG A 48 -13.25 -39.99 -21.92
CA ARG A 48 -13.22 -40.22 -20.48
C ARG A 48 -11.90 -39.76 -19.86
N GLN A 49 -10.76 -40.15 -20.44
CA GLN A 49 -9.44 -39.73 -19.97
C GLN A 49 -9.29 -38.21 -19.98
N LYS A 50 -9.71 -37.54 -21.07
CA LYS A 50 -9.71 -36.07 -21.13
C LYS A 50 -10.56 -35.44 -20.03
N LEU A 51 -11.75 -35.98 -19.78
CA LEU A 51 -12.65 -35.46 -18.77
C LEU A 51 -12.10 -35.66 -17.35
N ASP A 52 -11.43 -36.79 -17.09
CA ASP A 52 -10.77 -37.03 -15.81
C ASP A 52 -9.55 -36.10 -15.63
N GLU A 53 -8.74 -35.86 -16.66
CA GLU A 53 -7.66 -34.87 -16.63
C GLU A 53 -8.18 -33.43 -16.38
N GLU A 54 -9.29 -33.04 -17.01
CA GLU A 54 -9.90 -31.73 -16.78
C GLU A 54 -10.44 -31.58 -15.36
N LYS A 55 -11.04 -32.63 -14.80
CA LYS A 55 -11.47 -32.64 -13.39
C LYS A 55 -10.28 -32.43 -12.45
N GLU A 56 -9.19 -33.15 -12.63
CA GLU A 56 -7.98 -33.01 -11.82
C GLU A 56 -7.34 -31.62 -11.96
N LYS A 57 -7.32 -31.05 -13.17
CA LYS A 57 -6.88 -29.67 -13.37
C LYS A 57 -7.80 -28.66 -12.67
N ASN A 58 -9.10 -28.92 -12.65
CA ASN A 58 -10.06 -28.03 -12.02
C ASN A 58 -9.99 -28.12 -10.48
N THR A 59 -9.83 -29.32 -9.92
CA THR A 59 -9.65 -29.51 -8.46
C THR A 59 -8.38 -28.83 -7.97
N THR A 60 -7.26 -29.02 -8.67
CA THR A 60 -5.99 -28.35 -8.34
C THR A 60 -6.09 -26.83 -8.45
N ARG A 61 -6.75 -26.31 -9.49
CA ARG A 61 -7.00 -24.87 -9.64
C ARG A 61 -7.88 -24.31 -8.52
N ASN A 62 -8.97 -24.99 -8.17
CA ASN A 62 -9.86 -24.57 -7.08
C ASN A 62 -9.13 -24.56 -5.74
N ASN A 63 -8.38 -25.63 -5.42
CA ASN A 63 -7.58 -25.67 -4.20
C ASN A 63 -6.58 -24.51 -4.12
N SER A 64 -5.91 -24.19 -5.23
CA SER A 64 -4.99 -23.04 -5.29
C SER A 64 -5.72 -21.71 -5.07
N LEU A 65 -6.92 -21.55 -5.60
CA LEU A 65 -7.72 -20.33 -5.47
C LEU A 65 -8.24 -20.17 -4.03
N ASP A 66 -8.65 -21.26 -3.40
CA ASP A 66 -9.08 -21.27 -2.00
C ASP A 66 -7.93 -20.87 -1.07
N MET A 67 -6.73 -21.39 -1.29
CA MET A 67 -5.53 -21.01 -0.53
C MET A 67 -5.21 -19.53 -0.69
N ALA A 68 -5.20 -19.01 -1.92
CA ALA A 68 -4.97 -17.59 -2.19
C ALA A 68 -6.02 -16.70 -1.53
N SER A 69 -7.29 -17.12 -1.55
CA SER A 69 -8.40 -16.39 -0.92
C SER A 69 -8.27 -16.36 0.60
N MET A 70 -7.84 -17.47 1.22
CA MET A 70 -7.57 -17.51 2.66
C MET A 70 -6.40 -16.61 3.05
N GLU A 71 -5.33 -16.59 2.26
CA GLU A 71 -4.18 -15.71 2.49
C GLU A 71 -4.55 -14.24 2.35
N GLN A 72 -5.34 -13.89 1.32
CA GLN A 72 -5.86 -12.55 1.15
C GLN A 72 -6.70 -12.10 2.35
N ARG A 73 -7.63 -12.94 2.82
CA ARG A 73 -8.47 -12.61 3.99
C ARG A 73 -7.62 -12.36 5.24
N LYS A 74 -6.59 -13.18 5.47
CA LYS A 74 -5.65 -12.98 6.59
C LYS A 74 -4.88 -11.66 6.46
N ALA A 75 -4.45 -11.31 5.26
CA ALA A 75 -3.78 -10.03 5.01
C ALA A 75 -4.72 -8.85 5.27
N ASP A 76 -5.96 -8.91 4.79
CA ASP A 76 -6.97 -7.87 5.00
C ASP A 76 -7.29 -7.69 6.51
N GLU A 77 -7.44 -8.78 7.26
CA GLU A 77 -7.61 -8.75 8.72
C GLU A 77 -6.40 -8.11 9.43
N ASN A 78 -5.18 -8.38 8.97
CA ASN A 78 -3.97 -7.76 9.53
C ASN A 78 -3.94 -6.25 9.27
N VAL A 79 -4.28 -5.82 8.05
CA VAL A 79 -4.36 -4.39 7.69
C VAL A 79 -5.41 -3.68 8.54
N LEU A 80 -6.57 -4.29 8.75
CA LEU A 80 -7.62 -3.71 9.58
C LEU A 80 -7.15 -3.48 11.02
N ARG A 81 -6.45 -4.46 11.62
CA ARG A 81 -5.87 -4.32 12.96
C ARG A 81 -4.86 -3.18 13.05
N LEU A 82 -3.96 -3.07 12.08
CA LEU A 82 -2.98 -1.98 12.01
C LEU A 82 -3.64 -0.61 11.92
N VAL A 83 -4.72 -0.49 11.15
CA VAL A 83 -5.49 0.78 11.04
C VAL A 83 -6.16 1.14 12.37
N GLU A 84 -6.71 0.17 13.10
CA GLU A 84 -7.28 0.39 14.43
C GLU A 84 -6.23 0.81 15.45
N GLU A 85 -5.06 0.17 15.44
CA GLU A 85 -3.91 0.54 16.28
C GLU A 85 -3.45 1.97 16.00
N GLN A 86 -3.21 2.33 14.73
CA GLN A 86 -2.86 3.70 14.36
C GLN A 86 -3.90 4.73 14.80
N LYS A 87 -5.20 4.39 14.70
CA LYS A 87 -6.27 5.28 15.16
C LYS A 87 -6.21 5.50 16.67
N LYS A 88 -5.92 4.44 17.44
CA LYS A 88 -5.78 4.51 18.89
C LYS A 88 -4.54 5.34 19.28
N GLU A 89 -3.39 5.07 18.68
CA GLU A 89 -2.15 5.83 18.90
C GLU A 89 -2.34 7.31 18.57
N LYS A 90 -2.99 7.63 17.45
CA LYS A 90 -3.33 9.02 17.09
C LYS A 90 -4.21 9.69 18.15
N GLN A 91 -5.19 8.98 18.69
CA GLN A 91 -6.07 9.53 19.73
C GLN A 91 -5.33 9.76 21.06
N GLU A 92 -4.43 8.85 21.42
CA GLU A 92 -3.56 8.97 22.60
C GLU A 92 -2.61 10.16 22.44
N ALA A 93 -1.98 10.31 21.28
CA ALA A 93 -1.12 11.46 20.96
C ALA A 93 -1.89 12.79 21.04
N LEU A 94 -3.10 12.88 20.47
CA LEU A 94 -3.94 14.08 20.56
C LEU A 94 -4.32 14.42 22.01
N THR A 95 -4.64 13.40 22.81
CA THR A 95 -4.94 13.59 24.24
C THR A 95 -3.72 14.11 25.00
N LYS A 96 -2.53 13.63 24.65
CA LYS A 96 -1.28 14.10 25.25
C LYS A 96 -0.94 15.53 24.86
N ILE A 97 -1.14 15.92 23.60
CA ILE A 97 -0.96 17.30 23.13
C ILE A 97 -1.86 18.25 23.94
N LEU A 98 -3.15 17.94 24.06
CA LEU A 98 -4.09 18.73 24.87
C LEU A 98 -3.66 18.86 26.34
N GLN A 99 -3.07 17.81 26.92
CA GLN A 99 -2.54 17.87 28.29
C GLN A 99 -1.33 18.82 28.37
N LEU A 100 -0.42 18.73 27.41
CA LEU A 100 0.78 19.58 27.34
C LEU A 100 0.44 21.05 27.10
N GLU A 101 -0.55 21.34 26.25
CA GLU A 101 -1.06 22.70 26.05
C GLU A 101 -1.56 23.32 27.37
N ARG A 102 -2.35 22.58 28.16
CA ARG A 102 -2.79 23.04 29.48
C ARG A 102 -1.64 23.24 30.47
N GLN A 103 -0.62 22.39 30.42
CA GLN A 103 0.57 22.54 31.26
C GLN A 103 1.39 23.76 30.84
N LEU A 104 1.47 24.06 29.54
CA LEU A 104 2.13 25.25 29.02
C LEU A 104 1.41 26.52 29.47
N ASP A 105 0.09 26.56 29.38
CA ASP A 105 -0.72 27.68 29.88
C ASP A 105 -0.50 27.92 31.39
N ALA A 106 -0.43 26.83 32.17
CA ALA A 106 -0.13 26.90 33.60
C ALA A 106 1.29 27.42 33.88
N LYS A 107 2.30 26.99 33.09
CA LYS A 107 3.68 27.50 33.21
C LYS A 107 3.73 29.01 32.94
N GLN A 108 3.08 29.46 31.87
CA GLN A 108 3.02 30.88 31.51
C GLN A 108 2.35 31.71 32.61
N LYS A 109 1.31 31.17 33.26
CA LYS A 109 0.66 31.82 34.40
C LYS A 109 1.62 31.98 35.58
N LEU A 110 2.36 30.93 35.94
CA LEU A 110 3.37 30.99 37.01
C LEU A 110 4.49 31.99 36.68
N GLU A 111 4.95 32.07 35.42
CA GLU A 111 5.93 33.07 34.98
C GLU A 111 5.43 34.51 35.23
N MET A 112 4.16 34.79 34.93
CA MET A 112 3.57 36.11 35.23
C MET A 112 3.47 36.38 36.73
N GLU A 113 3.06 35.41 37.55
CA GLU A 113 2.96 35.55 39.01
C GLU A 113 4.34 35.80 39.66
N ILE A 114 5.39 35.11 39.19
CA ILE A 114 6.78 35.34 39.63
C ILE A 114 7.23 36.76 39.31
N GLU A 115 6.97 37.25 38.10
CA GLU A 115 7.40 38.60 37.69
C GLU A 115 6.63 39.69 38.46
N GLU A 116 5.35 39.47 38.76
CA GLU A 116 4.55 40.34 39.61
C GLU A 116 5.11 40.41 41.05
N LEU A 117 5.44 39.25 41.65
CA LEU A 117 6.04 39.18 42.99
C LEU A 117 7.40 39.86 43.05
N LYS A 118 8.26 39.65 42.04
CA LYS A 118 9.55 40.36 41.92
C LYS A 118 9.34 41.88 41.87
N GLY A 119 8.38 42.34 41.07
CA GLY A 119 8.03 43.76 40.99
C GLY A 119 7.57 44.34 42.34
N LYS A 120 6.66 43.65 43.04
CA LYS A 120 6.18 44.06 44.38
C LYS A 120 7.30 44.11 45.41
N LEU A 121 8.15 43.09 45.45
CA LEU A 121 9.32 43.03 46.34
C LEU A 121 10.27 44.20 46.08
N GLN A 122 10.55 44.50 44.81
CA GLN A 122 11.44 45.59 44.45
C GLN A 122 10.87 46.95 44.86
N VAL A 123 9.56 47.16 44.73
CA VAL A 123 8.88 48.38 45.21
C VAL A 123 8.93 48.49 46.74
N MET A 124 8.60 47.43 47.47
CA MET A 124 8.66 47.42 48.94
C MET A 124 10.07 47.68 49.47
N LYS A 125 11.10 47.15 48.82
CA LYS A 125 12.50 47.37 49.19
C LYS A 125 12.94 48.85 49.04
N HIS A 126 12.30 49.61 48.15
CA HIS A 126 12.63 51.03 47.94
C HIS A 126 11.73 51.99 48.73
N LEU A 127 10.54 51.54 49.17
CA LEU A 127 9.54 52.39 49.85
C LEU A 127 9.37 52.08 51.34
N GLY A 128 9.87 50.96 51.86
CA GLY A 128 9.74 50.58 53.26
C GLY A 128 10.81 51.24 54.14
N ASP A 129 10.40 51.85 55.24
CA ASP A 129 11.32 52.25 56.30
C ASP A 129 11.99 51.00 56.88
N GLU A 130 13.33 51.02 57.01
CA GLU A 130 14.12 49.87 57.43
C GLU A 130 13.73 49.34 58.84
N ASP A 131 13.09 50.17 59.66
CA ASP A 131 12.72 49.88 61.06
C ASP A 131 11.32 49.26 61.26
N ASP A 132 10.48 49.12 60.21
CA ASP A 132 9.16 48.51 60.36
C ASP A 132 9.24 46.97 60.30
N ALA A 133 9.23 46.34 61.47
CA ALA A 133 9.28 44.89 61.63
C ALA A 133 8.12 44.14 60.91
N ALA A 134 6.96 44.78 60.72
CA ALA A 134 5.86 44.18 59.98
C ALA A 134 6.16 44.13 58.46
N VAL A 135 6.81 45.17 57.93
CA VAL A 135 7.26 45.23 56.52
C VAL A 135 8.37 44.22 56.27
N GLN A 136 9.33 44.07 57.19
CA GLN A 136 10.41 43.09 57.08
C GLN A 136 9.90 41.64 57.08
N ASN A 137 8.93 41.31 57.94
CA ASN A 137 8.31 39.97 57.95
C ASN A 137 7.55 39.69 56.64
N LYS A 138 6.85 40.70 56.08
CA LYS A 138 6.14 40.57 54.80
C LYS A 138 7.09 40.33 53.63
N ILE A 139 8.23 41.04 53.61
CA ILE A 139 9.30 40.86 52.61
C ILE A 139 9.87 39.45 52.70
N LYS A 140 10.11 38.94 53.92
CA LYS A 140 10.64 37.59 54.12
C LYS A 140 9.67 36.51 53.65
N GLU A 141 8.39 36.62 54.00
CA GLU A 141 7.35 35.68 53.58
C GLU A 141 7.20 35.66 52.04
N MET A 142 7.21 36.83 51.38
CA MET A 142 7.19 36.91 49.91
C MET A 142 8.46 36.35 49.25
N ASN A 143 9.64 36.51 49.87
CA ASN A 143 10.87 35.90 49.35
C ASN A 143 10.81 34.37 49.44
N GLU A 144 10.32 33.81 50.54
CA GLU A 144 10.15 32.36 50.69
C GLU A 144 9.16 31.78 49.66
N GLU A 145 8.05 32.49 49.38
CA GLU A 145 7.09 32.11 48.33
C GLU A 145 7.73 32.22 46.92
N LEU A 146 8.49 33.29 46.67
CA LEU A 146 9.20 33.48 45.41
C LEU A 146 10.24 32.38 45.15
N ASP A 147 11.04 32.04 46.16
CA ASP A 147 12.05 30.98 46.08
C ASP A 147 11.40 29.63 45.76
N GLN A 148 10.30 29.27 46.43
CA GLN A 148 9.54 28.06 46.11
C GLN A 148 9.05 28.03 44.66
N LYS A 149 8.52 29.16 44.15
CA LYS A 149 8.02 29.26 42.77
C LYS A 149 9.14 29.17 41.74
N VAL A 150 10.31 29.73 42.04
CA VAL A 150 11.51 29.63 41.19
C VAL A 150 12.04 28.19 41.15
N ASP A 151 12.07 27.49 42.28
CA ASP A 151 12.48 26.08 42.36
C ASP A 151 11.50 25.15 41.60
N GLU A 152 10.19 25.38 41.73
CA GLU A 152 9.16 24.69 40.96
C GLU A 152 9.34 24.89 39.45
N MET A 153 9.68 26.12 39.04
CA MET A 153 9.95 26.46 37.63
C MET A 153 11.20 25.78 37.10
N GLY A 154 12.30 25.80 37.87
CA GLY A 154 13.54 25.12 37.48
C GLY A 154 13.32 23.61 37.28
N SER A 155 12.55 22.98 38.17
CA SER A 155 12.19 21.56 38.06
C SER A 155 11.40 21.24 36.79
N LEU A 156 10.51 22.14 36.35
CA LEU A 156 9.77 22.00 35.09
C LEU A 156 10.68 22.17 33.86
N GLU A 157 11.65 23.07 33.92
CA GLU A 157 12.62 23.29 32.83
C GLU A 157 13.55 22.09 32.65
N ASP A 158 14.05 21.51 33.75
CA ASP A 158 14.87 20.29 33.73
C ASP A 158 14.11 19.09 33.13
N LEU A 159 12.83 18.94 33.51
CA LEU A 159 11.97 17.92 32.92
C LEU A 159 11.77 18.14 31.42
N ASN A 160 11.53 19.38 31.00
CA ASN A 160 11.37 19.72 29.59
C ASN A 160 12.64 19.40 28.78
N GLN A 161 13.81 19.76 29.31
CA GLN A 161 15.09 19.43 28.67
C GLN A 161 15.29 17.92 28.53
N THR A 162 14.90 17.14 29.54
CA THR A 162 14.93 15.68 29.51
C THR A 162 14.00 15.10 28.45
N LEU A 163 12.77 15.63 28.34
CA LEU A 163 11.80 15.21 27.32
C LEU A 163 12.31 15.49 25.90
N ILE A 164 12.93 16.64 25.66
CA ILE A 164 13.54 16.97 24.35
C ILE A 164 14.63 15.97 23.98
N VAL A 165 15.50 15.59 24.93
CA VAL A 165 16.55 14.60 24.67
C VAL A 165 15.94 13.23 24.33
N LYS A 166 14.91 12.82 25.07
CA LYS A 166 14.23 11.53 24.84
C LYS A 166 13.46 11.49 23.52
N GLU A 167 12.82 12.58 23.14
CA GLU A 167 12.12 12.71 21.85
C GLU A 167 13.11 12.55 20.70
N ARG A 168 14.24 13.28 20.73
CA ARG A 168 15.28 13.15 19.71
C ARG A 168 15.83 11.73 19.60
N GLN A 169 16.15 11.10 20.72
CA GLN A 169 16.62 9.71 20.76
C GLN A 169 15.59 8.75 20.12
N SER A 170 14.32 8.86 20.52
CA SER A 170 13.26 8.01 19.98
C SER A 170 13.02 8.25 18.49
N ASN A 171 13.11 9.49 18.04
CA ASN A 171 12.96 9.83 16.63
C ASN A 171 14.13 9.30 15.80
N ASP A 172 15.36 9.37 16.31
CA ASP A 172 16.53 8.80 15.65
C ASP A 172 16.39 7.28 15.50
N GLU A 173 15.97 6.57 16.55
CA GLU A 173 15.69 5.13 16.51
C GLU A 173 14.61 4.77 15.47
N LEU A 174 13.53 5.55 15.42
CA LEU A 174 12.44 5.36 14.47
C LEU A 174 12.89 5.60 13.02
N GLN A 175 13.73 6.61 12.80
CA GLN A 175 14.33 6.88 11.50
C GLN A 175 15.26 5.76 11.04
N GLU A 176 16.09 5.20 11.93
CA GLU A 176 16.95 4.07 11.61
C GLU A 176 16.13 2.81 11.29
N ALA A 177 15.11 2.49 12.10
CA ALA A 177 14.21 1.37 11.82
C ALA A 177 13.52 1.51 10.45
N ARG A 178 13.08 2.72 10.10
CA ARG A 178 12.50 3.02 8.79
C ARG A 178 13.50 2.83 7.64
N LYS A 179 14.74 3.30 7.80
CA LYS A 179 15.80 3.12 6.80
C LYS A 179 16.09 1.64 6.56
N GLU A 180 16.24 0.86 7.63
CA GLU A 180 16.46 -0.59 7.55
C GLU A 180 15.31 -1.31 6.85
N LEU A 181 14.06 -0.95 7.16
CA LEU A 181 12.89 -1.52 6.48
C LEU A 181 12.91 -1.22 4.97
N ILE A 182 13.19 0.03 4.59
CA ILE A 182 13.28 0.43 3.18
C ILE A 182 14.40 -0.33 2.47
N ASN A 183 15.56 -0.47 3.11
CA ASN A 183 16.70 -1.18 2.55
C ASN A 183 16.39 -2.67 2.36
N GLY A 184 15.89 -3.34 3.40
CA GLY A 184 15.52 -4.76 3.32
C GLY A 184 14.46 -5.04 2.25
N LEU A 185 13.42 -4.20 2.15
CA LEU A 185 12.44 -4.32 1.08
C LEU A 185 13.03 -4.05 -0.30
N SER A 186 13.94 -3.09 -0.43
CA SER A 186 14.60 -2.77 -1.70
C SER A 186 15.47 -3.93 -2.19
N GLU A 187 16.19 -4.60 -1.28
CA GLU A 187 16.97 -5.80 -1.60
C GLU A 187 16.07 -6.95 -2.05
N MET A 188 14.97 -7.22 -1.34
CA MET A 188 14.02 -8.28 -1.69
C MET A 188 13.31 -8.04 -3.03
N LEU A 189 13.00 -6.78 -3.34
CA LEU A 189 12.23 -6.39 -4.53
C LEU A 189 13.11 -5.96 -5.72
N SER A 190 14.44 -6.07 -5.61
CA SER A 190 15.42 -5.68 -6.65
C SER A 190 15.38 -6.52 -7.94
N GLY A 191 14.60 -7.60 -7.98
CA GLY A 191 14.39 -8.46 -9.15
C GLY A 191 13.34 -7.96 -10.15
N ARG A 192 13.00 -8.78 -11.16
CA ARG A 192 11.85 -8.55 -12.06
C ARG A 192 10.53 -8.88 -11.35
N THR A 193 10.25 -8.18 -10.26
CA THR A 193 9.02 -8.33 -9.48
C THR A 193 7.97 -7.36 -10.01
N LEU A 194 6.71 -7.80 -10.07
CA LEU A 194 5.56 -6.98 -10.50
C LEU A 194 5.20 -5.88 -9.47
N ILE A 195 5.87 -5.86 -8.32
CA ILE A 195 5.61 -5.02 -7.16
C ILE A 195 6.77 -4.02 -7.04
N GLY A 196 6.44 -2.72 -6.94
CA GLY A 196 7.41 -1.64 -6.78
C GLY A 196 7.27 -0.94 -5.42
N LEU A 197 8.37 -0.38 -4.93
CA LEU A 197 8.38 0.50 -3.75
C LEU A 197 8.07 1.93 -4.19
N LYS A 198 7.09 2.57 -3.55
CA LYS A 198 6.73 3.97 -3.79
C LYS A 198 7.09 4.79 -2.55
N ARG A 199 8.01 5.75 -2.69
CA ARG A 199 8.35 6.64 -1.58
C ARG A 199 7.35 7.80 -1.51
N MET A 200 6.99 8.22 -0.31
CA MET A 200 6.10 9.37 -0.12
C MET A 200 6.79 10.63 -0.67
N GLY A 201 6.11 11.37 -1.57
CA GLY A 201 6.69 12.51 -2.29
C GLY A 201 7.47 12.17 -3.57
N GLU A 202 7.65 10.87 -3.89
CA GLU A 202 8.30 10.46 -5.14
C GLU A 202 7.32 10.51 -6.32
N ILE A 203 7.68 11.35 -7.30
CA ILE A 203 6.91 11.56 -8.52
C ILE A 203 7.28 10.48 -9.55
N ASP A 204 6.26 9.88 -10.18
CA ASP A 204 6.47 8.93 -11.29
C ASP A 204 7.09 9.64 -12.50
N THR A 205 8.16 9.07 -13.06
CA THR A 205 8.88 9.60 -14.22
C THR A 205 8.13 9.31 -15.53
N LYS A 206 7.26 8.30 -15.59
CA LYS A 206 6.58 7.88 -16.84
C LYS A 206 5.73 8.97 -17.51
N PRO A 207 4.95 9.81 -16.78
CA PRO A 207 4.28 10.97 -17.35
C PRO A 207 5.23 11.91 -18.10
N PHE A 208 6.36 12.25 -17.49
CA PHE A 208 7.36 13.14 -18.07
C PHE A 208 7.99 12.52 -19.32
N GLN A 209 8.27 11.22 -19.30
CA GLN A 209 8.80 10.51 -20.47
C GLN A 209 7.82 10.53 -21.64
N THR A 210 6.54 10.31 -21.38
CA THR A 210 5.50 10.28 -22.42
C THR A 210 5.38 11.64 -23.11
N ILE A 211 5.39 12.72 -22.33
CA ILE A 211 5.27 14.08 -22.85
C ILE A 211 6.55 14.52 -23.56
N CYS A 212 7.72 14.18 -23.01
CA CYS A 212 8.98 14.52 -23.64
C CYS A 212 9.21 13.77 -24.96
N LYS A 213 8.74 12.53 -25.08
CA LYS A 213 8.77 11.76 -26.34
C LYS A 213 7.94 12.41 -27.46
N GLY A 214 6.86 13.12 -27.11
CA GLY A 214 6.03 13.85 -28.08
C GLY A 214 6.60 15.21 -28.50
N ARG A 215 7.54 15.78 -27.74
CA ARG A 215 8.06 17.15 -27.95
C ARG A 215 9.53 17.24 -28.31
N PHE A 216 10.35 16.27 -27.90
CA PHE A 216 11.79 16.24 -28.12
C PHE A 216 12.19 15.06 -28.98
N LYS A 217 13.38 15.14 -29.59
CA LYS A 217 13.98 14.01 -30.31
C LYS A 217 14.23 12.84 -29.34
N SER A 218 14.14 11.61 -29.84
CA SER A 218 14.25 10.40 -29.00
C SER A 218 15.51 10.37 -28.11
N SER A 219 16.63 10.96 -28.55
CA SER A 219 17.88 11.04 -27.78
C SER A 219 17.85 12.08 -26.65
N GLU A 220 17.04 13.13 -26.77
CA GLU A 220 16.95 14.23 -25.79
C GLU A 220 15.72 14.08 -24.88
N ALA A 221 14.69 13.36 -25.33
CA ALA A 221 13.43 13.19 -24.63
C ALA A 221 13.58 12.52 -23.26
N GLU A 222 14.48 11.53 -23.11
CA GLU A 222 14.72 10.87 -21.83
C GLU A 222 15.41 11.81 -20.84
N VAL A 223 16.45 12.51 -21.28
CA VAL A 223 17.19 13.48 -20.44
C VAL A 223 16.25 14.59 -19.97
N LYS A 224 15.43 15.15 -20.89
CA LYS A 224 14.45 16.19 -20.54
C LYS A 224 13.36 15.69 -19.60
N ALA A 225 12.94 14.43 -19.72
CA ALA A 225 11.99 13.83 -18.80
C ALA A 225 12.54 13.72 -17.37
N PHE A 226 13.80 13.28 -17.23
CA PHE A 226 14.46 13.21 -15.92
C PHE A 226 14.70 14.60 -15.33
N GLU A 227 15.20 15.56 -16.11
CA GLU A 227 15.40 16.95 -15.67
C GLU A 227 14.11 17.57 -15.12
N LEU A 228 12.98 17.39 -15.82
CA LEU A 228 11.68 17.89 -15.38
C LEU A 228 11.15 17.17 -14.13
N CYS A 229 11.33 15.85 -14.07
CA CYS A 229 10.93 15.05 -12.92
C CYS A 229 11.70 15.48 -11.65
N SER A 230 13.01 15.65 -11.75
CA SER A 230 13.86 16.12 -10.65
C SER A 230 13.53 17.55 -10.24
N LEU A 231 13.28 18.45 -11.20
CA LEU A 231 12.88 19.83 -10.90
C LEU A 231 11.56 19.87 -10.11
N TRP A 232 10.59 19.05 -10.49
CA TRP A 232 9.32 18.93 -9.77
C TRP A 232 9.49 18.35 -8.38
N GLN A 233 10.28 17.27 -8.24
CA GLN A 233 10.58 16.68 -6.93
C GLN A 233 11.26 17.69 -6.00
N GLU A 234 12.19 18.50 -6.51
CA GLU A 234 12.86 19.53 -5.71
C GLU A 234 11.91 20.63 -5.27
N ARG A 235 11.01 21.09 -6.16
CA ARG A 235 10.01 22.10 -5.81
C ARG A 235 8.97 21.60 -4.81
N MET A 236 8.60 20.31 -4.86
CA MET A 236 7.68 19.71 -3.88
C MET A 236 8.28 19.58 -2.48
N LYS A 237 9.61 19.67 -2.33
CA LYS A 237 10.23 19.77 -1.00
C LYS A 237 9.97 21.12 -0.33
N ASN A 238 9.63 22.15 -1.10
CA ASN A 238 9.29 23.45 -0.56
C ASN A 238 7.78 23.49 -0.21
N PRO A 239 7.40 23.58 1.08
CA PRO A 239 6.00 23.61 1.50
C PRO A 239 5.24 24.85 1.00
N ASP A 240 5.95 25.95 0.70
CA ASP A 240 5.36 27.17 0.15
C ASP A 240 5.13 27.08 -1.37
N TRP A 241 5.61 26.02 -2.03
CA TRP A 241 5.43 25.84 -3.47
C TRP A 241 4.06 25.25 -3.77
N HIS A 242 3.21 26.01 -4.46
CA HIS A 242 1.85 25.61 -4.79
C HIS A 242 1.74 25.48 -6.33
N PRO A 243 1.58 24.26 -6.88
CA PRO A 243 1.51 24.06 -8.33
C PRO A 243 0.26 24.68 -8.98
N TYR A 244 -0.77 24.98 -8.18
CA TYR A 244 -2.02 25.56 -8.62
C TYR A 244 -2.20 26.97 -8.07
N LYS A 245 -2.65 27.88 -8.93
CA LYS A 245 -3.14 29.21 -8.59
C LYS A 245 -4.65 29.23 -8.76
N ILE A 246 -5.38 29.67 -7.74
CA ILE A 246 -6.83 29.85 -7.84
C ILE A 246 -7.09 31.16 -8.59
N VAL A 247 -7.75 31.07 -9.73
CA VAL A 247 -8.22 32.22 -10.52
C VAL A 247 -9.73 32.29 -10.35
N MET A 248 -10.22 33.44 -9.89
CA MET A 248 -11.66 33.70 -9.83
C MET A 248 -12.13 34.16 -11.22
N LEU A 249 -13.02 33.39 -11.84
CA LEU A 249 -13.74 33.77 -13.07
C LEU A 249 -15.22 33.97 -12.71
N GLU A 250 -15.94 34.78 -13.48
CA GLU A 250 -17.39 35.00 -13.33
C GLU A 250 -18.14 33.65 -13.40
N GLY A 251 -18.40 33.03 -12.25
CA GLY A 251 -19.03 31.72 -12.13
C GLY A 251 -18.37 30.75 -11.15
N GLY A 252 -17.18 31.03 -10.62
CA GLY A 252 -16.56 30.22 -9.55
C GLY A 252 -15.03 30.24 -9.51
N ASN A 253 -14.48 29.69 -8.42
CA ASN A 253 -13.03 29.53 -8.21
C ASN A 253 -12.49 28.41 -9.12
N HIS A 254 -11.62 28.73 -10.06
CA HIS A 254 -10.97 27.77 -10.95
C HIS A 254 -9.50 27.59 -10.54
N GLN A 255 -9.03 26.35 -10.40
CA GLN A 255 -7.61 26.06 -10.18
C GLN A 255 -6.88 26.03 -11.52
N VAL A 256 -5.93 26.94 -11.72
CA VAL A 256 -5.10 27.04 -12.93
C VAL A 256 -3.65 26.76 -12.53
N CYS A 257 -2.96 25.87 -13.24
CA CYS A 257 -1.54 25.59 -12.97
C CYS A 257 -0.68 26.84 -13.26
N HIS A 258 0.38 27.06 -12.49
CA HIS A 258 1.33 28.14 -12.77
C HIS A 258 1.91 28.01 -14.21
N SER A 259 1.87 29.12 -14.96
CA SER A 259 2.15 29.21 -16.39
C SER A 259 3.63 29.11 -16.78
N ASP A 260 4.54 28.93 -15.82
CA ASP A 260 5.99 29.05 -16.10
C ASP A 260 6.58 27.83 -16.84
N PHE A 261 5.75 26.84 -17.20
CA PHE A 261 6.15 25.71 -18.04
C PHE A 261 5.00 25.30 -18.96
N ASP A 262 5.16 25.47 -20.28
CA ASP A 262 4.27 24.96 -21.35
C ASP A 262 4.06 23.43 -21.33
N ILE A 263 4.69 22.72 -20.40
CA ILE A 263 4.69 21.26 -20.24
C ILE A 263 3.73 20.83 -19.09
N SER A 264 3.29 21.76 -18.23
CA SER A 264 2.62 21.44 -16.96
C SER A 264 1.17 20.95 -17.11
N THR A 265 0.38 21.48 -18.04
CA THR A 265 -1.05 21.12 -18.16
C THR A 265 -1.26 19.63 -18.50
N SER A 266 -0.32 19.03 -19.24
CA SER A 266 -0.37 17.60 -19.60
C SER A 266 0.31 16.70 -18.58
N CYS A 267 1.35 17.16 -17.87
CA CYS A 267 2.01 16.36 -16.82
C CYS A 267 1.09 16.16 -15.62
N VAL A 268 0.31 17.19 -15.25
CA VAL A 268 -0.56 17.17 -14.07
C VAL A 268 -1.78 16.28 -14.26
N SER A 269 -2.38 16.24 -15.46
CA SER A 269 -3.47 15.29 -15.76
C SER A 269 -2.98 13.84 -15.71
N ALA A 270 -1.75 13.58 -16.17
CA ALA A 270 -1.14 12.26 -16.10
C ALA A 270 -0.74 11.84 -14.66
N LEU A 271 -0.33 12.79 -13.82
CA LEU A 271 -0.06 12.53 -12.40
C LEU A 271 -1.35 12.26 -11.60
N ALA A 272 -2.46 12.90 -11.93
CA ALA A 272 -3.77 12.62 -11.32
C ALA A 272 -4.28 11.21 -11.62
N PHE A 273 -4.00 10.67 -12.82
CA PHE A 273 -4.38 9.31 -13.21
C PHE A 273 -3.43 8.21 -12.68
N GLY A 274 -2.18 8.53 -12.37
CA GLY A 274 -1.18 7.58 -11.87
C GLY A 274 -1.33 7.18 -10.39
N LEU A 275 -2.22 7.84 -9.64
CA LEU A 275 -2.40 7.62 -8.20
C LEU A 275 -3.22 6.35 -7.85
N PHE A 276 -3.78 5.63 -8.83
CA PHE A 276 -4.70 4.51 -8.60
C PHE A 276 -4.20 3.12 -9.05
N ASN A 277 -2.88 2.89 -9.11
CA ASN A 277 -2.36 1.52 -9.23
C ASN A 277 -2.03 0.96 -7.84
N LEU A 278 -2.62 -0.21 -7.50
CA LEU A 278 -2.44 -0.91 -6.23
C LEU A 278 -0.99 -0.84 -5.75
N THR A 279 -0.77 -0.07 -4.69
CA THR A 279 0.53 0.11 -4.05
C THR A 279 0.39 -0.27 -2.59
N VAL A 280 1.29 -1.12 -2.09
CA VAL A 280 1.42 -1.34 -0.65
C VAL A 280 2.12 -0.13 -0.08
N THR A 281 1.34 0.74 0.57
CA THR A 281 1.86 1.86 1.35
C THR A 281 2.54 1.28 2.58
N VAL A 282 3.86 1.32 2.64
CA VAL A 282 4.61 1.05 3.87
C VAL A 282 4.50 2.31 4.71
N PHE A 283 3.66 2.26 5.74
CA PHE A 283 3.54 3.31 6.76
C PHE A 283 4.75 3.27 7.69
#